data_AF-A0A0C9VWV8-F1
#
_entry.id   AF-A0A0C9VWV8-F1
#
_cell.length_a   1.000
_cell.length_b   1.000
_cell.length_c   1.000
_cell.angle_alpha   90.00
_cell.angle_beta   90.00
_cell.angle_gamma   90.00
#
_symmetry.space_group_name_H-M   'P 1'
#
loop_
_entity.id
_entity.type
_entity.pdbx_description
1 polymer ?
#
loop_
_entity_poly.entity_id
_entity_poly.type
_entity_poly.pdbx_seq_one_letter_code
_entity_poly.pdbx_strand_id
1 'polypeptide(L)'
;MPAYLNTQDMNLNARQQQWDALTALFKPSQLYNHTWEWVANELVPIYVFQPVTRITEIWDEYTGGINGFLAVRDLDERWQARWRRNINTLRTENCRRKKVTGLVETLAKKPNWNVALALRFLRDKYETHLDLKKPRTFCEYLQKAGGKGLKEVLVAADSYP
;
A
#
# COMPACT_ATOMS: atom_id res chain seq x y z
N MET A 1 49.67 2.19 -11.25
CA MET A 1 49.08 2.68 -9.98
C MET A 1 47.60 2.90 -10.21
N PRO A 2 46.70 1.96 -9.83
CA PRO A 2 45.27 2.20 -9.94
C PRO A 2 44.86 3.21 -8.86
N ALA A 3 44.20 4.29 -9.27
CA ALA A 3 43.58 5.23 -8.37
C ALA A 3 42.50 4.50 -7.56
N TYR A 4 42.71 4.37 -6.26
CA TYR A 4 41.67 3.94 -5.33
C TYR A 4 40.59 5.02 -5.31
N LEU A 5 39.56 4.85 -6.14
CA LEU A 5 38.34 5.62 -6.03
C LEU A 5 37.82 5.47 -4.60
N ASN A 6 37.77 6.59 -3.89
CA ASN A 6 37.37 6.67 -2.50
C ASN A 6 35.98 6.04 -2.34
N THR A 7 35.81 5.10 -1.41
CA THR A 7 34.55 4.38 -1.17
C THR A 7 33.38 5.36 -0.94
N GLN A 8 33.67 6.56 -0.44
CA GLN A 8 32.71 7.66 -0.29
C GLN A 8 32.20 8.21 -1.63
N ASP A 9 33.09 8.42 -2.61
CA ASP A 9 32.72 8.94 -3.94
C ASP A 9 31.94 7.89 -4.76
N MET A 10 32.29 6.61 -4.63
CA MET A 10 31.53 5.52 -5.25
C MET A 10 30.12 5.40 -4.69
N ASN A 11 29.95 5.60 -3.37
CA ASN A 11 28.63 5.62 -2.75
C ASN A 11 27.80 6.85 -3.16
N LEU A 12 28.43 8.00 -3.37
CA LEU A 12 27.73 9.21 -3.82
C LEU A 12 27.18 9.04 -5.24
N ASN A 13 28.00 8.51 -6.16
CA ASN A 13 27.59 8.24 -7.53
C ASN A 13 26.47 7.18 -7.60
N ALA A 14 26.58 6.10 -6.83
CA ALA A 14 25.54 5.07 -6.77
C ALA A 14 24.21 5.60 -6.22
N ARG A 15 24.27 6.48 -5.20
CA ARG A 15 23.09 7.17 -4.66
C ARG A 15 22.42 8.05 -5.70
N GLN A 16 23.21 8.86 -6.43
CA GLN A 16 22.67 9.73 -7.46
C GLN A 16 22.01 8.93 -8.58
N GLN A 17 22.65 7.88 -9.08
CA GLN A 17 22.08 7.01 -10.11
C GLN A 17 20.76 6.36 -9.67
N GLN A 18 20.66 5.89 -8.42
CA GLN A 18 19.40 5.35 -7.91
C GLN A 18 18.33 6.43 -7.72
N TRP A 19 18.72 7.63 -7.30
CA TRP A 19 17.80 8.77 -7.22
C TRP A 19 17.25 9.14 -8.58
N ASP A 20 18.11 9.23 -9.60
CA ASP A 20 17.70 9.52 -10.98
C ASP A 20 16.74 8.45 -11.50
N ALA A 21 17.04 7.17 -11.25
CA ALA A 21 16.16 6.05 -11.59
C ALA A 21 14.80 6.14 -10.87
N LEU A 22 14.76 6.61 -9.62
CA LEU A 22 13.51 6.84 -8.90
C LEU A 22 12.71 8.00 -9.50
N THR A 23 13.37 9.12 -9.83
CA THR A 23 12.71 10.28 -10.45
C THR A 23 12.17 10.01 -11.85
N ALA A 24 12.74 9.03 -12.56
CA ALA A 24 12.21 8.56 -13.84
C ALA A 24 10.92 7.73 -13.69
N LEU A 25 10.71 7.09 -12.54
CA LEU A 25 9.58 6.19 -12.29
C LEU A 25 8.43 6.85 -11.51
N PHE A 26 8.76 7.74 -10.59
CA PHE A 26 7.80 8.33 -9.67
C PHE A 26 7.73 9.84 -9.82
N LYS A 27 6.58 10.42 -9.47
CA LYS A 27 6.43 11.87 -9.46
C LYS A 27 7.39 12.45 -8.41
N PRO A 28 8.10 13.56 -8.72
CA PRO A 28 8.99 14.19 -7.75
C PRO A 28 8.30 14.51 -6.43
N SER A 29 7.05 15.00 -6.48
CA SER A 29 6.25 15.26 -5.28
C SER A 29 6.06 14.02 -4.40
N GLN A 30 6.01 12.83 -4.99
CA GLN A 30 5.91 11.59 -4.22
C GLN A 30 7.22 11.22 -3.53
N LEU A 31 8.36 11.44 -4.19
CA LEU A 31 9.66 11.10 -3.64
C LEU A 31 10.06 12.04 -2.50
N TYR A 32 9.81 13.34 -2.65
CA TYR A 32 10.17 14.35 -1.64
C TYR A 32 9.33 14.30 -0.36
N ASN A 33 8.18 13.61 -0.38
CA ASN A 33 7.38 13.36 0.82
C ASN A 33 7.96 12.25 1.73
N HIS A 34 9.00 11.54 1.29
CA HIS A 34 9.69 10.56 2.13
C HIS A 34 11.06 11.06 2.54
N THR A 35 11.45 10.71 3.75
CA THR A 35 12.87 10.62 4.07
C THR A 35 13.42 9.32 3.49
N TRP A 36 14.67 9.34 3.05
CA TRP A 36 15.32 8.20 2.41
C TRP A 36 16.56 7.78 3.19
N GLU A 37 16.79 6.48 3.28
CA GLU A 37 17.96 5.92 3.93
C GLU A 37 18.71 5.01 2.97
N TRP A 38 20.04 5.07 3.00
CA TRP A 38 20.89 4.17 2.23
C TRP A 38 21.18 2.92 3.05
N VAL A 39 20.57 1.80 2.67
CA VAL A 39 20.68 0.52 3.37
C VAL A 39 21.08 -0.56 2.36
N ALA A 40 22.16 -1.30 2.65
CA ALA A 40 22.61 -2.41 1.81
C ALA A 40 22.73 -2.07 0.31
N ASN A 41 23.34 -0.92 -0.01
CA ASN A 41 23.51 -0.37 -1.37
C ASN A 41 22.20 -0.03 -2.11
N GLU A 42 21.11 0.18 -1.37
CA GLU A 42 19.81 0.57 -1.91
C GLU A 42 19.26 1.78 -1.14
N LEU A 43 18.67 2.72 -1.87
CA LEU A 43 17.92 3.82 -1.29
C LEU A 43 16.50 3.33 -0.95
N VAL A 44 16.17 3.32 0.34
CA VAL A 44 14.90 2.80 0.88
C VAL A 44 14.11 3.94 1.52
N PRO A 45 12.81 4.11 1.19
CA PRO A 45 12.00 5.16 1.78
C PRO A 45 11.60 4.82 3.22
N ILE A 46 11.57 5.84 4.07
CA ILE A 46 10.97 5.77 5.40
C ILE A 46 9.49 6.08 5.26
N TYR A 47 8.67 5.03 5.16
CA TYR A 47 7.23 5.17 4.96
C TYR A 47 6.46 5.18 6.28
N VAL A 48 5.50 6.09 6.37
CA VAL A 48 4.51 6.11 7.45
C VAL A 48 3.12 6.00 6.81
N PHE A 49 2.35 5.02 7.26
CA PHE A 49 0.96 4.86 6.82
C PHE A 49 0.16 6.12 7.11
N GLN A 50 -0.49 6.63 6.07
CA GLN A 50 -1.29 7.82 6.19
C GLN A 50 -2.63 7.48 6.87
N PRO A 51 -3.23 8.43 7.62
CA PRO A 51 -4.56 8.24 8.19
C PRO A 51 -5.57 8.11 7.04
N VAL A 52 -6.36 7.04 7.08
CA VAL A 52 -7.48 6.80 6.16
C VAL A 52 -8.79 6.93 6.94
N THR A 53 -9.75 7.62 6.34
CA THR A 53 -11.10 7.84 6.90
C THR A 53 -12.13 6.93 6.26
N ARG A 54 -11.88 6.48 5.02
CA ARG A 54 -12.76 5.62 4.22
C ARG A 54 -12.12 4.29 3.90
N ILE A 55 -12.93 3.26 3.67
CA ILE A 55 -12.45 1.92 3.30
C ILE A 55 -11.83 1.99 1.91
N THR A 56 -12.43 2.72 0.97
CA THR A 56 -11.92 2.85 -0.39
C THR A 56 -10.58 3.59 -0.45
N GLU A 57 -10.29 4.49 0.49
CA GLU A 57 -8.99 5.18 0.57
C GLU A 57 -7.82 4.22 0.80
N ILE A 58 -8.06 3.02 1.36
CA ILE A 58 -7.04 1.98 1.46
C ILE A 58 -6.63 1.49 0.06
N TRP A 59 -7.59 1.39 -0.85
CA TRP A 59 -7.30 1.01 -2.24
C TRP A 59 -6.58 2.13 -2.99
N ASP A 60 -6.99 3.37 -2.76
CA ASP A 60 -6.33 4.55 -3.35
C ASP A 60 -4.86 4.63 -2.89
N GLU A 61 -4.59 4.44 -1.60
CA GLU A 61 -3.23 4.34 -1.06
C GLU A 61 -2.45 3.18 -1.69
N TYR A 62 -3.08 2.01 -1.88
CA TYR A 62 -2.42 0.85 -2.46
C TYR A 62 -2.00 1.05 -3.92
N THR A 63 -2.84 1.71 -4.72
CA THR A 63 -2.67 1.79 -6.18
C THR A 63 -2.01 3.07 -6.67
N GLY A 64 -2.33 4.21 -6.04
CA GLY A 64 -1.85 5.53 -6.44
C GLY A 64 -1.09 6.28 -5.34
N GLY A 65 -1.16 5.79 -4.10
CA GLY A 65 -0.72 6.53 -2.93
C GLY A 65 -1.74 7.58 -2.49
N ILE A 66 -1.57 8.10 -1.28
CA ILE A 66 -2.45 9.13 -0.70
C ILE A 66 -1.61 10.25 -0.11
N ASN A 67 -2.13 11.49 -0.08
CA ASN A 67 -1.43 12.68 0.41
C ASN A 67 -0.05 12.93 -0.24
N GLY A 68 0.10 12.51 -1.49
CA GLY A 68 1.37 12.61 -2.20
C GLY A 68 2.43 11.63 -1.70
N PHE A 69 2.09 10.58 -0.96
CA PHE A 69 3.03 9.49 -0.66
C PHE A 69 3.07 8.48 -1.81
N LEU A 70 4.07 7.60 -1.80
CA LEU A 70 4.17 6.48 -2.75
C LEU A 70 3.04 5.48 -2.52
N ALA A 71 2.64 4.78 -3.58
CA ALA A 71 1.65 3.72 -3.48
C ALA A 71 2.23 2.50 -2.75
N VAL A 72 1.42 1.83 -1.93
CA VAL A 72 1.89 0.65 -1.17
C VAL A 72 2.26 -0.51 -2.10
N ARG A 73 1.61 -0.63 -3.25
CA ARG A 73 1.99 -1.62 -4.27
C ARG A 73 3.42 -1.39 -4.76
N ASP A 74 3.78 -0.16 -5.11
CA ASP A 74 5.12 0.18 -5.60
C ASP A 74 6.18 -0.09 -4.50
N LEU A 75 5.83 0.17 -3.24
CA LEU A 75 6.68 -0.14 -2.10
C LEU A 75 6.95 -1.65 -1.97
N ASP A 76 5.90 -2.46 -2.08
CA ASP A 76 5.99 -3.93 -2.01
C ASP A 76 6.71 -4.53 -3.23
N GLU A 77 6.53 -3.99 -4.43
CA GLU A 77 7.19 -4.48 -5.64
C GLU A 77 8.69 -4.20 -5.63
N ARG A 78 9.09 -2.98 -5.26
CA ARG A 78 10.49 -2.54 -5.36
C ARG A 78 11.32 -2.90 -4.14
N TRP A 79 10.78 -2.71 -2.93
CA TRP A 79 11.52 -2.92 -1.67
C TRP A 79 11.00 -4.10 -0.84
N GLN A 80 9.91 -4.75 -1.24
CA GLN A 80 9.36 -5.95 -0.59
C GLN A 80 9.13 -5.81 0.93
N ALA A 81 9.81 -6.60 1.76
CA ALA A 81 9.71 -6.49 3.22
C ALA A 81 10.61 -5.40 3.81
N ARG A 82 11.60 -4.90 3.05
CA ARG A 82 12.65 -4.00 3.54
C ARG A 82 12.10 -2.61 3.88
N TRP A 83 11.18 -2.08 3.08
CA TRP A 83 10.57 -0.76 3.36
C TRP A 83 9.83 -0.70 4.71
N ARG A 84 9.38 -1.86 5.22
CA ARG A 84 8.73 -1.97 6.54
C ARG A 84 9.72 -2.02 7.71
N ARG A 85 11.02 -2.18 7.44
CA ARG A 85 12.13 -2.10 8.42
C ARG A 85 11.95 -2.96 9.68
N ASN A 86 11.21 -4.07 9.58
CA ASN A 86 10.80 -4.90 10.71
C ASN A 86 10.08 -4.13 11.85
N ILE A 87 9.45 -3.00 11.56
CA ILE A 87 8.69 -2.22 12.53
C ILE A 87 7.31 -2.88 12.73
N ASN A 88 7.02 -3.31 13.96
CA ASN A 88 5.79 -4.06 14.27
C ASN A 88 4.50 -3.31 13.95
N THR A 89 4.47 -1.99 14.16
CA THR A 89 3.31 -1.15 13.85
C THR A 89 3.03 -1.12 12.34
N LEU A 90 4.06 -0.91 11.52
CA LEU A 90 3.96 -0.96 10.05
C LEU A 90 3.55 -2.34 9.56
N ARG A 91 4.13 -3.41 10.10
CA ARG A 91 3.77 -4.79 9.74
C ARG A 91 2.30 -5.07 10.01
N THR A 92 1.83 -4.69 11.19
CA THR A 92 0.44 -4.92 11.61
C THR A 92 -0.53 -4.14 10.73
N GLU A 93 -0.24 -2.87 10.47
CA GLU A 93 -1.09 -2.01 9.65
C GLU A 93 -1.12 -2.47 8.18
N ASN A 94 0.03 -2.85 7.63
CA ASN A 94 0.10 -3.45 6.30
C ASN A 94 -0.71 -4.74 6.20
N CYS A 95 -0.66 -5.61 7.21
CA CYS A 95 -1.48 -6.81 7.25
C CYS A 95 -2.98 -6.51 7.26
N ARG A 96 -3.43 -5.44 7.93
CA ARG A 96 -4.83 -5.00 7.91
C ARG A 96 -5.22 -4.51 6.51
N ARG A 97 -4.47 -3.55 5.96
CA ARG A 97 -4.75 -2.95 4.65
C ARG A 97 -4.72 -3.97 3.52
N LYS A 98 -3.81 -4.96 3.58
CA LYS A 98 -3.77 -6.08 2.62
C LYS A 98 -5.05 -6.92 2.56
N LYS A 99 -5.85 -6.96 3.63
CA LYS A 99 -7.14 -7.67 3.58
C LYS A 99 -8.16 -6.94 2.74
N VAL A 100 -8.16 -5.60 2.80
CA VAL A 100 -9.05 -4.78 1.98
C VAL A 100 -8.59 -4.79 0.53
N THR A 101 -7.28 -4.64 0.27
CA THR A 101 -6.77 -4.69 -1.12
C THR A 101 -6.99 -6.07 -1.75
N GLY A 102 -6.70 -7.14 -1.02
CA GLY A 102 -6.97 -8.51 -1.49
C GLY A 102 -8.46 -8.79 -1.70
N LEU A 103 -9.35 -8.20 -0.90
CA LEU A 103 -10.80 -8.27 -1.12
C LEU A 103 -11.19 -7.57 -2.43
N VAL A 104 -10.70 -6.34 -2.67
CA VAL A 104 -10.99 -5.61 -3.92
C VAL A 104 -10.47 -6.37 -5.13
N GLU A 105 -9.25 -6.91 -5.07
CA GLU A 105 -8.69 -7.76 -6.13
C GLU A 105 -9.53 -9.02 -6.37
N THR A 106 -10.02 -9.65 -5.29
CA THR A 106 -10.88 -10.85 -5.38
C THR A 106 -12.22 -10.51 -6.02
N LEU A 107 -12.85 -9.41 -5.62
CA LEU A 107 -14.10 -8.94 -6.20
C LEU A 107 -13.92 -8.58 -7.67
N ALA A 108 -12.86 -7.85 -8.02
CA ALA A 108 -12.58 -7.44 -9.39
C ALA A 108 -12.30 -8.62 -10.35
N LYS A 109 -11.96 -9.80 -9.83
CA LYS A 109 -11.79 -11.03 -10.62
C LYS A 109 -13.11 -11.78 -10.88
N LYS A 110 -14.21 -11.40 -10.25
CA LYS A 110 -15.52 -12.03 -10.47
C LYS A 110 -16.08 -11.66 -11.86
N PRO A 111 -16.87 -12.53 -12.51
CA PRO A 111 -17.52 -12.20 -13.78
C PRO A 111 -18.37 -10.93 -13.65
N ASN A 112 -18.25 -10.00 -14.60
CA ASN A 112 -18.92 -8.69 -14.60
C ASN A 112 -18.50 -7.71 -13.49
N TRP A 113 -17.46 -8.05 -12.72
CA TRP A 113 -16.87 -7.13 -11.76
C TRP A 113 -15.64 -6.46 -12.33
N ASN A 114 -15.38 -5.26 -11.83
CA ASN A 114 -14.13 -4.54 -12.02
C ASN A 114 -13.83 -3.77 -10.73
N VAL A 115 -12.66 -3.15 -10.68
CA VAL A 115 -12.22 -2.38 -9.50
C VAL A 115 -13.23 -1.27 -9.15
N ALA A 116 -13.76 -0.55 -10.14
CA ALA A 116 -14.71 0.53 -9.89
C ALA A 116 -16.01 0.01 -9.24
N LEU A 117 -16.52 -1.13 -9.71
CA LEU A 117 -17.71 -1.78 -9.14
C LEU A 117 -17.43 -2.30 -7.72
N ALA A 118 -16.25 -2.89 -7.49
CA ALA A 118 -15.83 -3.34 -6.17
C ALA A 118 -15.77 -2.19 -5.16
N LEU A 119 -15.20 -1.05 -5.54
CA LEU A 119 -15.14 0.14 -4.70
C LEU A 119 -16.54 0.74 -4.48
N ARG A 120 -17.41 0.77 -5.50
CA ARG A 120 -18.80 1.21 -5.38
C ARG A 120 -19.57 0.37 -4.37
N PHE A 121 -19.46 -0.95 -4.48
CA PHE A 121 -20.05 -1.89 -3.52
C PHE A 121 -19.58 -1.64 -2.08
N LEU A 122 -18.27 -1.48 -1.87
CA LEU A 122 -17.71 -1.22 -0.54
C LEU A 122 -18.23 0.10 0.05
N ARG A 123 -18.31 1.15 -0.76
CA ARG A 123 -18.86 2.44 -0.39
C ARG A 123 -20.33 2.32 0.01
N ASP A 124 -21.15 1.73 -0.86
CA ASP A 124 -22.60 1.69 -0.67
C ASP A 124 -23.03 0.82 0.51
N LYS A 125 -22.35 -0.32 0.74
CA LYS A 125 -22.73 -1.30 1.76
C LYS A 125 -22.02 -1.15 3.09
N TYR A 126 -20.76 -0.73 3.10
CA TYR A 126 -19.94 -0.76 4.32
C TYR A 126 -19.53 0.63 4.80
N GLU A 127 -19.28 1.58 3.91
CA GLU A 127 -18.99 2.96 4.34
C GLU A 127 -20.22 3.71 4.86
N THR A 128 -21.42 3.28 4.47
CA THR A 128 -22.70 3.77 5.01
C THR A 128 -23.16 3.01 6.27
N HIS A 129 -22.53 1.86 6.58
CA HIS A 129 -22.92 1.00 7.68
C HIS A 129 -22.57 1.61 9.03
N LEU A 130 -23.49 1.53 10.01
CA LEU A 130 -23.32 2.13 11.34
C LEU A 130 -22.02 1.68 12.04
N ASP A 131 -21.80 0.36 12.10
CA ASP A 131 -20.66 -0.22 12.82
C ASP A 131 -19.40 -0.44 11.96
N LEU A 132 -19.54 -0.56 10.64
CA LEU A 132 -18.45 -1.00 9.75
C LEU A 132 -17.84 0.12 8.91
N LYS A 133 -18.37 1.34 8.98
CA LYS A 133 -17.84 2.49 8.20
C LYS A 133 -16.38 2.84 8.46
N LYS A 134 -15.85 2.48 9.62
CA LYS A 134 -14.47 2.81 9.99
C LYS A 134 -13.51 1.80 9.36
N PRO A 135 -12.43 2.25 8.67
CA PRO A 135 -11.51 1.35 7.97
C PRO A 135 -10.90 0.28 8.88
N ARG A 136 -10.53 0.66 10.11
CA ARG A 136 -9.97 -0.27 11.10
C ARG A 136 -10.98 -1.34 11.49
N THR A 137 -12.19 -0.95 11.84
CA THR A 137 -13.26 -1.87 12.26
C THR A 137 -13.62 -2.81 11.11
N PHE A 138 -13.64 -2.31 9.87
CA PHE A 138 -13.85 -3.15 8.70
C PHE A 138 -12.72 -4.16 8.51
N CYS A 139 -11.45 -3.76 8.63
CA CYS A 139 -10.31 -4.69 8.57
C CYS A 139 -10.42 -5.81 9.63
N GLU A 140 -10.83 -5.46 10.85
CA GLU A 140 -11.04 -6.42 11.94
C GLU A 140 -12.23 -7.34 11.65
N TYR A 141 -13.32 -6.80 11.10
CA TYR A 141 -14.48 -7.57 10.65
C TYR A 141 -14.11 -8.61 9.59
N LEU A 142 -13.30 -8.25 8.59
CA LEU A 142 -12.83 -9.20 7.56
C LEU A 142 -12.07 -10.39 8.16
N GLN A 143 -11.41 -10.21 9.31
CA GLN A 143 -10.64 -11.25 9.99
C GLN A 143 -11.47 -12.05 11.01
N LYS A 144 -12.65 -11.57 11.38
CA LYS A 144 -13.50 -12.15 12.42
C LYS A 144 -13.75 -13.65 12.19
N ALA A 145 -13.64 -14.42 13.28
CA ALA A 145 -13.92 -15.86 13.31
C ALA A 145 -13.23 -16.65 12.17
N GLY A 146 -11.95 -16.38 11.92
CA GLY A 146 -11.18 -17.09 10.89
C GLY A 146 -11.54 -16.70 9.45
N GLY A 147 -11.97 -15.46 9.22
CA GLY A 147 -12.34 -14.97 7.89
C GLY A 147 -13.81 -15.16 7.53
N LYS A 148 -14.69 -15.36 8.52
CA LYS A 148 -16.14 -15.41 8.31
C LYS A 148 -16.67 -14.09 7.72
N GLY A 149 -16.19 -12.95 8.23
CA GLY A 149 -16.58 -11.65 7.71
C GLY A 149 -16.22 -11.49 6.23
N LEU A 150 -15.03 -11.93 5.81
CA LEU A 150 -14.66 -11.94 4.39
C LEU A 150 -15.65 -12.75 3.53
N LYS A 151 -16.07 -13.93 3.99
CA LYS A 151 -17.06 -14.75 3.26
C LYS A 151 -18.42 -14.04 3.18
N GLU A 152 -18.87 -13.42 4.27
CA GLU A 152 -20.11 -12.63 4.30
C GLU A 152 -20.06 -11.48 3.28
N VAL A 153 -18.93 -10.78 3.16
CA VAL A 153 -18.75 -9.74 2.14
C VAL A 153 -18.83 -10.31 0.72
N LEU A 154 -18.18 -11.44 0.46
CA LEU A 154 -18.20 -12.06 -0.87
C LEU A 154 -19.60 -12.53 -1.28
N VAL A 155 -20.39 -13.06 -0.34
CA VAL A 155 -21.80 -13.43 -0.56
C VAL A 155 -22.67 -12.19 -0.78
N ALA A 156 -22.47 -11.13 0.00
CA ALA A 156 -23.21 -9.88 -0.18
C ALA A 156 -22.94 -9.25 -1.55
N ALA A 157 -21.74 -9.42 -2.09
CA ALA A 157 -21.40 -9.01 -3.45
C ALA A 157 -22.18 -9.79 -4.52
N ASP A 158 -22.52 -11.07 -4.32
CA ASP A 158 -23.30 -11.84 -5.33
C ASP A 158 -24.71 -11.29 -5.56
N SER A 159 -25.26 -10.57 -4.58
CA SER A 159 -26.58 -9.93 -4.67
C SER A 159 -26.50 -8.43 -4.98
N TYR A 160 -25.32 -7.90 -5.31
CA TYR A 160 -25.14 -6.48 -5.57
C TYR A 160 -25.40 -6.15 -7.06
N PRO A 161 -26.30 -5.19 -7.36
CA PRO A 161 -26.68 -4.83 -8.72
C PRO A 161 -25.64 -3.98 -9.47
#